data_AF-A0A3C0IYG9-F1
#
_entry.id   AF-A0A3C0IYG9-F1
#
_cell.length_a   1.000
_cell.length_b   1.000
_cell.length_c   1.000
_cell.angle_alpha   90.00
_cell.angle_beta   90.00
_cell.angle_gamma   90.00
#
_symmetry.space_group_name_H-M   'P 1'
#
loop_
_entity.id
_entity.type
_entity.pdbx_description
1 polymer ?
#
loop_
_entity_poly.entity_id
_entity_poly.type
_entity_poly.pdbx_seq_one_letter_code
_entity_poly.pdbx_strand_id
1 'polypeptide(L)'
;MTTANAPAADALQLSKGLLEIMTVVKRETAELGVFQRAWVARTFQQRAGLTVDDWLRTAEDLSTELAAFHSTGASNKERLQSRLPWLKTSLNRLADNFHKNCEDAKGWIKDPEALQIALEELEHREKTARALSRALDRFLD
;
A
#
# COMPACT_ATOMS: atom_id res chain seq x y z
N MET A 1 22.45 7.12 -21.47
CA MET A 1 22.30 7.38 -20.03
C MET A 1 21.42 6.28 -19.45
N THR A 2 21.73 5.85 -18.24
CA THR A 2 21.66 4.47 -17.73
C THR A 2 20.25 4.03 -17.34
N THR A 3 19.77 2.92 -17.91
CA THR A 3 18.47 2.28 -17.60
C THR A 3 18.42 1.56 -16.24
N ALA A 4 19.56 1.45 -15.54
CA ALA A 4 19.68 0.71 -14.28
C ALA A 4 18.97 1.37 -13.08
N ASN A 5 18.68 2.68 -13.13
CA ASN A 5 18.07 3.39 -12.00
C ASN A 5 16.53 3.51 -12.09
N ALA A 6 15.94 3.18 -13.24
CA ALA A 6 14.49 3.31 -13.42
C ALA A 6 13.67 2.39 -12.48
N PRO A 7 14.01 1.10 -12.29
CA PRO A 7 13.26 0.22 -11.39
C PRO A 7 13.32 0.66 -9.92
N ALA A 8 14.46 1.20 -9.49
CA ALA A 8 14.67 1.70 -8.13
C ALA A 8 13.89 3.00 -7.87
N ALA A 9 13.90 3.93 -8.82
CA ALA A 9 13.15 5.17 -8.75
C ALA A 9 11.63 4.90 -8.74
N ASP A 10 11.16 3.99 -9.59
CA ASP A 10 9.75 3.56 -9.63
C ASP A 10 9.32 2.94 -8.29
N ALA A 11 10.11 2.01 -7.74
CA ALA A 11 9.83 1.38 -6.47
C ALA A 11 9.79 2.41 -5.32
N LEU A 12 10.70 3.38 -5.32
CA LEU A 12 10.73 4.47 -4.34
C LEU A 12 9.51 5.40 -4.46
N GLN A 13 9.09 5.74 -5.68
CA GLN A 13 7.92 6.58 -5.87
C GLN A 13 6.64 5.85 -5.41
N LEU A 14 6.52 4.57 -5.75
CA LEU A 14 5.38 3.75 -5.36
C LEU A 14 5.33 3.46 -3.86
N SER A 15 6.48 3.33 -3.18
CA SER A 15 6.52 3.17 -1.72
C SER A 15 6.09 4.44 -1.00
N LYS A 16 6.47 5.63 -1.50
CA LYS A 16 5.96 6.91 -1.01
C LYS A 16 4.44 7.04 -1.22
N GLY A 17 3.95 6.66 -2.40
CA GLY A 17 2.51 6.63 -2.68
C GLY A 17 1.76 5.70 -1.72
N LEU A 18 2.31 4.52 -1.43
CA LEU A 18 1.73 3.62 -0.43
C LEU A 18 1.71 4.24 0.98
N LEU A 19 2.79 4.94 1.38
CA LEU A 19 2.86 5.63 2.67
C LEU A 19 1.79 6.72 2.80
N GLU A 20 1.58 7.51 1.75
CA GLU A 20 0.51 8.52 1.67
C GLU A 20 -0.87 7.87 1.80
N ILE A 21 -1.13 6.80 1.04
CA ILE A 21 -2.37 6.02 1.11
C ILE A 21 -2.62 5.53 2.54
N MET A 22 -1.62 4.91 3.17
CA MET A 22 -1.79 4.36 4.51
C MET A 22 -1.99 5.45 5.58
N THR A 23 -1.39 6.63 5.37
CA THR A 23 -1.64 7.81 6.22
C THR A 23 -3.09 8.26 6.11
N VAL A 24 -3.63 8.31 4.89
CA VAL A 24 -5.04 8.65 4.64
C VAL A 24 -5.97 7.60 5.24
N VAL A 25 -5.73 6.31 5.00
CA VAL A 25 -6.53 5.20 5.57
C VAL A 25 -6.57 5.27 7.10
N LYS A 26 -5.44 5.59 7.74
CA LYS A 26 -5.38 5.79 9.19
C LYS A 26 -6.26 6.96 9.64
N ARG A 27 -6.20 8.09 8.94
CA ARG A 27 -7.03 9.26 9.24
C ARG A 27 -8.51 8.95 9.06
N GLU A 28 -8.92 8.40 7.91
CA GLU A 28 -10.29 7.99 7.62
C GLU A 28 -10.83 7.01 8.68
N THR A 29 -10.01 6.04 9.10
CA THR A 29 -10.39 5.09 10.15
C THR A 29 -10.57 5.78 11.51
N ALA A 30 -9.78 6.82 11.80
CA ALA A 30 -9.86 7.60 13.03
C ALA A 30 -11.06 8.57 13.05
N GLU A 31 -11.63 8.91 11.90
CA GLU A 31 -12.85 9.73 11.80
C GLU A 31 -14.12 8.90 12.07
N LEU A 32 -14.04 7.57 12.00
CA LEU A 32 -15.16 6.68 12.32
C LEU A 32 -15.52 6.71 13.81
N GLY A 33 -16.81 6.52 14.10
CA GLY A 33 -17.31 6.26 15.45
C GLY A 33 -16.72 4.99 16.05
N VAL A 34 -16.66 4.89 17.38
CA VAL A 34 -15.93 3.82 18.10
C VAL A 34 -16.28 2.41 17.63
N PHE A 35 -17.57 2.11 17.42
CA PHE A 35 -18.03 0.80 16.97
C PHE A 35 -17.66 0.50 15.51
N GLN A 36 -17.85 1.48 14.62
CA GLN A 36 -17.47 1.37 13.21
C GLN A 36 -15.96 1.19 13.07
N ARG A 37 -15.18 1.96 13.83
CA ARG A 37 -13.72 1.87 13.86
C ARG A 37 -13.24 0.48 14.26
N ALA A 38 -13.79 -0.09 15.34
CA ALA A 38 -13.41 -1.42 15.80
C ALA A 38 -13.71 -2.49 14.74
N TRP A 39 -14.87 -2.39 14.08
CA TRP A 39 -15.25 -3.30 13.00
C TRP A 39 -14.36 -3.15 11.77
N VAL A 40 -14.12 -1.91 11.30
CA VAL A 40 -13.24 -1.63 10.15
C VAL A 40 -11.81 -2.09 10.42
N ALA A 41 -11.25 -1.79 11.60
CA ALA A 41 -9.90 -2.22 11.96
C ALA A 41 -9.76 -3.74 11.95
N ARG A 42 -10.74 -4.47 12.50
CA ARG A 42 -10.76 -5.94 12.50
C ARG A 42 -10.87 -6.49 11.07
N THR A 43 -11.81 -5.98 10.28
CA THR A 43 -12.01 -6.42 8.90
C THR A 43 -10.79 -6.15 8.04
N PHE A 44 -10.19 -4.96 8.17
CA PHE A 44 -8.96 -4.58 7.50
C PHE A 44 -7.83 -5.55 7.85
N GLN A 45 -7.59 -5.81 9.14
CA GLN A 45 -6.52 -6.73 9.56
C GLN A 45 -6.73 -8.15 9.03
N GLN A 46 -7.97 -8.66 9.03
CA GLN A 46 -8.27 -9.98 8.49
C GLN A 46 -7.98 -10.07 6.98
N ARG A 47 -8.37 -9.04 6.21
CA ARG A 47 -8.20 -9.00 4.77
C ARG A 47 -6.74 -8.69 4.37
N ALA A 48 -6.20 -7.56 4.85
CA ALA A 48 -4.89 -7.03 4.51
C ALA A 48 -3.72 -7.68 5.29
N GLY A 49 -4.00 -8.50 6.31
CA GLY A 49 -3.00 -9.30 7.05
C GLY A 49 -2.24 -8.57 8.15
N LEU A 50 -2.25 -7.24 8.16
CA LEU A 50 -1.63 -6.39 9.19
C LEU A 50 -2.64 -5.34 9.66
N THR A 51 -2.41 -4.77 10.84
CA THR A 51 -3.18 -3.59 11.28
C THR A 51 -2.86 -2.38 10.39
N VAL A 52 -3.70 -1.34 10.44
CA VAL A 52 -3.42 -0.08 9.71
C VAL A 52 -2.09 0.53 10.17
N ASP A 53 -1.80 0.50 11.46
CA ASP A 53 -0.55 1.01 12.02
C ASP A 53 0.68 0.19 11.60
N ASP A 54 0.56 -1.14 11.58
CA ASP A 54 1.65 -2.01 11.11
C ASP A 54 1.91 -1.83 9.60
N TRP A 55 0.86 -1.59 8.81
CA TRP A 55 1.01 -1.24 7.40
C TRP A 55 1.68 0.11 7.20
N LEU A 56 1.31 1.11 8.00
CA LEU A 56 1.93 2.43 7.94
C LEU A 56 3.43 2.34 8.25
N ARG A 57 3.80 1.64 9.33
CA ARG A 57 5.22 1.39 9.67
C ARG A 57 5.93 0.63 8.56
N THR A 58 5.29 -0.38 7.97
CA THR A 58 5.87 -1.15 6.85
C THR A 58 6.13 -0.27 5.63
N ALA A 59 5.22 0.64 5.29
CA ALA A 59 5.37 1.56 4.17
C ALA A 59 6.46 2.62 4.43
N GLU A 60 6.58 3.10 5.67
CA GLU A 60 7.63 4.03 6.10
C GLU A 60 9.02 3.39 6.05
N ASP A 61 9.17 2.19 6.61
CA ASP A 61 10.41 1.41 6.59
C ASP A 61 10.85 1.15 5.13
N LEU A 62 9.92 0.70 4.28
CA LEU A 62 10.20 0.42 2.88
C LEU A 62 10.60 1.67 2.10
N SER A 63 9.91 2.79 2.32
CA SER A 63 10.23 4.07 1.68
C SER A 63 11.62 4.56 2.10
N THR A 64 11.97 4.40 3.37
CA THR A 64 13.28 4.78 3.93
C THR A 64 14.39 3.91 3.37
N GLU A 65 14.20 2.59 3.32
CA GLU A 65 15.17 1.63 2.76
C GLU A 65 15.45 1.90 1.28
N LEU A 66 14.41 2.18 0.48
CA LEU A 66 14.54 2.51 -0.94
C LEU A 66 15.15 3.90 -1.17
N ALA A 67 14.86 4.88 -0.31
CA ALA A 67 15.46 6.21 -0.38
C ALA A 67 16.97 6.16 -0.06
N ALA A 68 17.37 5.36 0.93
CA ALA A 68 18.77 5.13 1.26
C ALA A 68 19.54 4.51 0.08
N PHE A 69 18.95 3.49 -0.57
CA PHE A 69 19.49 2.90 -1.81
C PHE A 69 19.71 3.99 -2.88
N HIS A 70 18.67 4.79 -3.15
CA HIS A 70 18.71 5.78 -4.24
C HIS A 70 19.70 6.92 -3.99
N SER A 71 19.85 7.36 -2.73
CA SER A 71 20.67 8.54 -2.39
C SER A 71 22.15 8.24 -2.19
N THR A 72 22.46 7.12 -1.53
CA THR A 72 23.83 6.83 -1.07
C THR A 72 24.41 5.55 -1.68
N GLY A 73 23.59 4.74 -2.38
CA GLY A 73 23.95 3.38 -2.77
C GLY A 73 24.09 2.42 -1.57
N ALA A 74 24.04 2.93 -0.32
CA ALA A 74 23.99 2.13 0.87
C ALA A 74 22.60 1.49 0.93
N SER A 75 22.54 0.22 0.57
CA SER A 75 21.33 -0.55 0.68
C SER A 75 21.63 -1.88 1.31
N ASN A 76 20.71 -2.34 2.16
CA ASN A 76 20.68 -3.71 2.56
C ASN A 76 19.83 -4.49 1.55
N LYS A 77 20.28 -4.54 0.28
CA LYS A 77 19.58 -5.24 -0.82
C LYS A 77 19.27 -6.68 -0.42
N GLU A 78 20.20 -7.35 0.29
CA GLU A 78 20.04 -8.70 0.83
C GLU A 78 18.88 -8.79 1.85
N ARG A 79 18.75 -7.82 2.77
CA ARG A 79 17.59 -7.74 3.68
C ARG A 79 16.28 -7.50 2.92
N LEU A 80 16.30 -6.67 1.87
CA LEU A 80 15.10 -6.43 1.07
C LEU A 80 14.71 -7.68 0.25
N GLN A 81 15.70 -8.38 -0.32
CA GLN A 81 15.54 -9.64 -1.04
C GLN A 81 14.99 -10.75 -0.14
N SER A 82 15.53 -10.91 1.08
CA SER A 82 15.03 -11.91 2.02
C SER A 82 13.59 -11.64 2.48
N ARG A 83 13.18 -10.37 2.56
CA ARG A 83 11.81 -9.96 2.91
C ARG A 83 10.85 -9.96 1.72
N LEU A 84 11.34 -9.99 0.49
CA LEU A 84 10.54 -9.82 -0.73
C LEU A 84 9.34 -10.79 -0.82
N PRO A 85 9.47 -12.10 -0.55
CA PRO A 85 8.32 -13.01 -0.62
C PRO A 85 7.18 -12.62 0.33
N TRP A 86 7.54 -12.20 1.56
CA TRP A 86 6.58 -11.72 2.53
C TRP A 86 5.97 -10.38 2.12
N LEU A 87 6.79 -9.42 1.66
CA LEU A 87 6.33 -8.12 1.18
C LEU A 87 5.33 -8.25 0.02
N LYS A 88 5.64 -9.09 -0.98
CA LYS A 88 4.73 -9.34 -2.12
C LYS A 88 3.40 -9.93 -1.65
N THR A 89 3.45 -10.91 -0.75
CA THR A 89 2.25 -11.54 -0.18
C THR A 89 1.40 -10.50 0.55
N SER A 90 2.02 -9.68 1.41
CA SER A 90 1.33 -8.63 2.15
C SER A 90 0.75 -7.57 1.19
N LEU A 91 1.51 -7.07 0.22
CA LEU A 91 1.05 -6.05 -0.74
C LEU A 91 -0.13 -6.56 -1.58
N ASN A 92 -0.10 -7.83 -1.99
CA ASN A 92 -1.22 -8.44 -2.71
C ASN A 92 -2.47 -8.52 -1.81
N ARG A 93 -2.33 -8.91 -0.54
CA ARG A 93 -3.46 -8.92 0.40
C ARG A 93 -4.03 -7.53 0.65
N LEU A 94 -3.19 -6.50 0.72
CA LEU A 94 -3.63 -5.12 0.84
C LEU A 94 -4.37 -4.64 -0.42
N ALA A 95 -3.84 -4.94 -1.60
CA ALA A 95 -4.51 -4.66 -2.86
C ALA A 95 -5.89 -5.35 -2.95
N ASP A 96 -5.95 -6.64 -2.60
CA ASP A 96 -7.20 -7.40 -2.60
C ASP A 96 -8.21 -6.87 -1.56
N ASN A 97 -7.74 -6.28 -0.46
CA ASN A 97 -8.60 -5.57 0.47
C ASN A 97 -9.23 -4.32 -0.16
N PHE A 98 -8.44 -3.49 -0.86
CA PHE A 98 -8.98 -2.31 -1.57
C PHE A 98 -9.96 -2.73 -2.66
N HIS A 99 -9.64 -3.79 -3.41
CA HIS A 99 -10.55 -4.36 -4.40
C HIS A 99 -11.89 -4.79 -3.79
N LYS A 100 -11.87 -5.51 -2.66
CA LYS A 100 -13.09 -5.90 -1.94
C LYS A 100 -13.88 -4.69 -1.43
N ASN A 101 -13.18 -3.63 -1.01
CA ASN A 101 -13.85 -2.39 -0.61
C ASN A 101 -14.57 -1.72 -1.78
N CYS A 102 -14.11 -1.87 -3.04
CA CYS A 102 -14.86 -1.40 -4.21
C CYS A 102 -16.20 -2.11 -4.35
N GLU A 103 -16.20 -3.44 -4.18
CA GLU A 103 -17.44 -4.24 -4.23
C GLU A 103 -18.38 -3.91 -3.07
N ASP A 104 -17.83 -3.74 -1.86
CA ASP A 104 -18.60 -3.31 -0.70
C ASP A 104 -19.20 -1.90 -0.94
N ALA A 105 -18.43 -0.95 -1.48
CA ALA A 105 -18.88 0.43 -1.72
C ALA A 105 -20.12 0.51 -2.63
N LYS A 106 -20.18 -0.32 -3.68
CA LYS A 106 -21.36 -0.42 -4.58
C LYS A 106 -22.65 -0.80 -3.85
N GLY A 107 -22.54 -1.58 -2.77
CA GLY A 107 -23.68 -1.97 -1.94
C GLY A 107 -24.13 -0.87 -0.97
N TRP A 108 -23.19 -0.06 -0.47
CA TRP A 108 -23.42 0.87 0.63
C TRP A 108 -23.65 2.32 0.20
N ILE A 109 -22.94 2.81 -0.81
CA ILE A 109 -23.03 4.21 -1.27
C ILE A 109 -24.14 4.31 -2.30
N LYS A 110 -25.17 5.13 -2.00
CA LYS A 110 -26.35 5.30 -2.87
C LYS A 110 -26.25 6.50 -3.80
N ASP A 111 -25.51 7.51 -3.40
CA ASP A 111 -25.22 8.67 -4.25
C ASP A 111 -24.24 8.28 -5.36
N PRO A 112 -24.60 8.40 -6.65
CA PRO A 112 -23.74 8.00 -7.76
C PRO A 112 -22.42 8.77 -7.82
N GLU A 113 -22.43 10.07 -7.51
CA GLU A 113 -21.21 10.89 -7.55
C GLU A 113 -20.25 10.50 -6.42
N ALA A 114 -20.74 10.39 -5.19
CA ALA A 114 -19.94 9.88 -4.08
C ALA A 114 -19.42 8.45 -4.33
N LEU A 115 -20.22 7.59 -4.97
CA LEU A 115 -19.79 6.23 -5.31
C LEU A 115 -18.66 6.26 -6.33
N GLN A 116 -18.76 7.08 -7.37
CA GLN A 116 -17.71 7.20 -8.38
C GLN A 116 -16.39 7.66 -7.74
N ILE A 117 -16.42 8.72 -6.92
CA ILE A 117 -15.24 9.24 -6.22
C ILE A 117 -14.61 8.15 -5.34
N ALA A 118 -15.42 7.42 -4.59
CA ALA A 118 -14.92 6.33 -3.73
C ALA A 118 -14.27 5.20 -4.53
N LEU A 119 -14.86 4.82 -5.68
CA LEU A 119 -14.32 3.78 -6.54
C LEU A 119 -13.00 4.19 -7.18
N GLU A 120 -12.88 5.43 -7.66
CA GLU A 120 -11.63 5.96 -8.23
C GLU A 120 -10.49 5.94 -7.21
N GLU A 121 -10.79 6.39 -5.98
CA GLU A 121 -9.81 6.38 -4.88
C GLU A 121 -9.40 4.96 -4.49
N LEU A 122 -10.35 4.04 -4.33
CA LEU A 122 -10.05 2.64 -3.99
C LEU A 122 -9.27 1.93 -5.12
N GLU A 123 -9.59 2.21 -6.38
CA GLU A 123 -8.87 1.67 -7.52
C GLU A 123 -7.44 2.21 -7.60
N HIS A 124 -7.24 3.50 -7.31
CA HIS A 124 -5.90 4.09 -7.19
C HIS A 124 -5.08 3.37 -6.11
N ARG A 125 -5.67 3.15 -4.93
CA ARG A 125 -5.01 2.44 -3.82
C ARG A 125 -4.63 1.02 -4.18
N GLU A 126 -5.55 0.28 -4.82
CA GLU A 126 -5.30 -1.08 -5.33
C GLU A 126 -4.14 -1.09 -6.34
N LYS A 127 -4.21 -0.23 -7.36
CA LYS A 127 -3.21 -0.14 -8.43
C LYS A 127 -1.83 0.17 -7.89
N THR A 128 -1.72 1.09 -6.93
CA THR A 128 -0.45 1.46 -6.28
C THR A 128 0.16 0.27 -5.54
N ALA A 129 -0.61 -0.46 -4.74
CA ALA A 129 -0.11 -1.63 -4.01
C ALA A 129 0.36 -2.75 -4.96
N ARG A 130 -0.40 -3.05 -6.02
CA ARG A 130 0.00 -4.04 -7.04
C ARG A 130 1.22 -3.57 -7.84
N ALA A 131 1.29 -2.30 -8.19
CA ALA A 131 2.42 -1.73 -8.90
C ALA A 131 3.70 -1.79 -8.07
N LEU A 132 3.63 -1.46 -6.78
CA LEU A 132 4.77 -1.57 -5.87
C LEU A 132 5.28 -3.00 -5.77
N SER A 133 4.38 -3.97 -5.60
CA SER A 133 4.72 -5.41 -5.56
C SER A 133 5.53 -5.84 -6.81
N ARG A 134 5.10 -5.40 -8.00
CA ARG A 134 5.81 -5.67 -9.26
C ARG A 134 7.11 -4.89 -9.41
N ALA A 135 7.17 -3.65 -8.93
CA ALA A 135 8.36 -2.82 -8.99
C ALA A 135 9.48 -3.37 -8.10
N LEU A 136 9.13 -3.88 -6.91
CA LEU A 136 10.07 -4.54 -6.02
C LEU A 136 10.68 -5.80 -6.63
N ASP A 137 9.89 -6.57 -7.38
CA ASP A 137 10.38 -7.74 -8.14
C ASP A 137 11.48 -7.31 -9.12
N ARG A 138 11.16 -6.38 -10.02
CA ARG A 138 12.09 -5.88 -11.05
C ARG A 138 13.33 -5.19 -10.49
N PHE A 139 13.21 -4.59 -9.31
CA PHE A 139 14.31 -3.91 -8.64
C PHE A 139 15.31 -4.90 -8.01
N LEU A 140 14.82 -6.10 -7.64
CA LEU A 140 15.59 -7.09 -6.90
C LEU A 140 16.05 -8.29 -7.74
N ASP A 141 15.46 -8.47 -8.91
CA ASP A 141 16.00 -9.24 -10.05
C ASP A 141 17.39 -8.70 -10.48
#